data_AF-D2R856-F1
#
_entry.id   AF-D2R856-F1
#
_cell.length_a   1.000
_cell.length_b   1.000
_cell.length_c   1.000
_cell.angle_alpha   90.00
_cell.angle_beta   90.00
_cell.angle_gamma   90.00
#
_symmetry.space_group_name_H-M   'P 1'
#
loop_
_entity.id
_entity.type
_entity.pdbx_description
1 polymer ?
#
loop_
_entity_poly.entity_id
_entity_poly.type
_entity_poly.pdbx_seq_one_letter_code
_entity_poly.pdbx_strand_id
1 'polypeptide(L)'
;MSLPQFRNEDEFRKLWIAPFLSKMGFILPKNTHGPDEQGKDFIFADYDRFGHLRFLAAQVKLGDITTTRNAVEPLLSQIKRCLTVTIKYHKEAENKKVSAVYVMASGRITSNAREHIADALRQEQYGENVYFLDGDQLFRQDRYSTYNEDKAIRERILAFQLELEFNAKTILFSRKELSNGGVNLIPFQLTALSDVLASPITFSEISRLESNKLWYYYQELNRIFSTRDFSTPTIELVDDIAVYANYAEVTIELLLTQCSKMLTSIDAKYDLYIEH
;
A
#
# COMPACT_ATOMS: atom_id res chain seq x y z
N MET A 1 4.46 -23.25 5.12
CA MET A 1 4.86 -22.54 3.89
C MET A 1 6.11 -21.74 4.23
N SER A 2 7.13 -21.75 3.37
CA SER A 2 8.43 -21.14 3.66
C SER A 2 8.70 -19.94 2.77
N LEU A 3 9.59 -19.05 3.22
CA LEU A 3 10.18 -18.01 2.38
C LEU A 3 10.87 -18.62 1.13
N PRO A 4 11.05 -17.83 0.06
CA PRO A 4 11.88 -18.24 -1.08
C PRO A 4 13.28 -18.68 -0.62
N GLN A 5 13.93 -19.57 -1.38
CA GLN A 5 15.31 -19.94 -1.10
C GLN A 5 16.26 -18.85 -1.58
N PHE A 6 17.17 -18.42 -0.72
CA PHE A 6 18.20 -17.42 -1.03
C PHE A 6 19.58 -18.07 -0.95
N ARG A 7 20.50 -17.69 -1.82
CA ARG A 7 21.86 -18.28 -1.89
C ARG A 7 22.77 -17.74 -0.80
N ASN A 8 22.57 -16.49 -0.38
CA ASN A 8 23.34 -15.84 0.65
C ASN A 8 22.53 -14.76 1.39
N GLU A 9 23.07 -14.29 2.51
CA GLU A 9 22.44 -13.25 3.34
C GLU A 9 22.28 -11.93 2.58
N ASP A 10 23.19 -11.61 1.66
CA ASP A 10 23.15 -10.38 0.87
C ASP A 10 21.94 -10.36 -0.10
N GLU A 11 21.65 -11.50 -0.71
CA GLU A 11 20.49 -11.72 -1.56
C GLU A 11 19.20 -11.63 -0.75
N PHE A 12 19.14 -12.26 0.44
CA PHE A 12 17.97 -12.17 1.32
C PHE A 12 17.68 -10.73 1.76
N ARG A 13 18.74 -9.98 2.12
CA ARG A 13 18.64 -8.56 2.47
C ARG A 13 18.08 -7.73 1.31
N LYS A 14 18.68 -7.83 0.12
CA LYS A 14 18.36 -6.96 -1.03
C LYS A 14 17.06 -7.34 -1.75
N LEU A 15 16.81 -8.64 -1.94
CA LEU A 15 15.68 -9.12 -2.74
C LEU A 15 14.41 -9.33 -1.92
N TRP A 16 14.49 -9.46 -0.60
CA TRP A 16 13.32 -9.73 0.23
C TRP A 16 13.12 -8.71 1.34
N ILE A 17 14.10 -8.51 2.22
CA ILE A 17 13.95 -7.62 3.39
C ILE A 17 13.74 -6.16 2.97
N ALA A 18 14.54 -5.63 2.06
CA ALA A 18 14.40 -4.25 1.60
C ALA A 18 13.03 -3.99 0.93
N PRO A 19 12.56 -4.82 -0.03
CA PRO A 19 11.20 -4.72 -0.55
C PRO A 19 10.12 -4.86 0.53
N PHE A 20 10.24 -5.80 1.46
CA PHE A 20 9.30 -6.00 2.56
C PHE A 20 9.20 -4.77 3.47
N LEU A 21 10.33 -4.19 3.88
CA LEU A 21 10.34 -2.98 4.69
C LEU A 21 9.75 -1.78 3.94
N SER A 22 10.05 -1.64 2.64
CA SER A 22 9.47 -0.59 1.80
C SER A 22 7.95 -0.75 1.68
N LYS A 23 7.46 -1.98 1.53
CA LYS A 23 6.04 -2.32 1.45
C LYS A 23 5.29 -2.05 2.76
N MET A 24 5.94 -2.28 3.89
CA MET A 24 5.44 -1.91 5.21
C MET A 24 5.38 -0.40 5.45
N GLY A 25 5.87 0.43 4.50
CA GLY A 25 5.81 1.89 4.59
C GLY A 25 6.97 2.52 5.37
N PHE A 26 8.00 1.75 5.72
CA PHE A 26 9.16 2.29 6.42
C PHE A 26 9.99 3.20 5.52
N ILE A 27 10.51 4.27 6.10
CA ILE A 27 11.45 5.17 5.45
C ILE A 27 12.82 4.52 5.50
N LEU A 28 13.32 4.05 4.35
CA LEU A 28 14.65 3.47 4.23
C LEU A 28 15.69 4.60 4.04
N PRO A 29 16.51 4.96 5.06
CA PRO A 29 17.72 5.71 4.82
C PRO A 29 18.63 4.89 3.90
N LYS A 30 19.19 5.57 2.90
CA LYS A 30 20.15 5.06 1.92
C LYS A 30 21.05 3.96 2.51
N ASN A 31 21.14 2.83 1.80
CA ASN A 31 22.07 1.72 2.03
C ASN A 31 23.39 2.21 2.65
N THR A 32 23.62 1.89 3.92
CA THR A 32 24.93 2.05 4.58
C THR A 32 25.87 0.95 4.10
N HIS A 33 26.19 0.94 2.81
CA HIS A 33 27.31 0.15 2.29
C HIS A 33 28.55 1.05 2.22
N GLY A 34 29.41 0.89 3.22
CA GLY A 34 30.70 1.54 3.36
C GLY A 34 31.42 1.05 4.62
N PRO A 35 32.68 1.42 4.84
CA PRO A 35 33.50 1.00 6.00
C PRO A 35 32.95 1.39 7.38
N ASP A 36 31.85 2.14 7.43
CA ASP A 36 31.07 2.49 8.63
C ASP A 36 29.96 1.48 8.98
N GLU A 37 30.06 0.24 8.48
CA GLU A 37 29.16 -0.88 8.79
C GLU A 37 29.32 -1.30 10.26
N GLN A 38 28.76 -0.49 11.17
CA GLN A 38 28.84 -0.70 12.61
C GLN A 38 27.92 -1.83 13.11
N GLY A 39 27.95 -2.97 12.43
CA GLY A 39 27.16 -4.16 12.76
C GLY A 39 25.66 -4.00 12.52
N LYS A 40 25.26 -3.27 11.45
CA LYS A 40 23.87 -3.01 11.08
C LYS A 40 23.66 -3.41 9.63
N ASP A 41 22.60 -4.17 9.35
CA ASP A 41 22.22 -4.50 7.97
C ASP A 41 21.29 -3.45 7.38
N PHE A 42 20.33 -2.97 8.18
CA PHE A 42 19.45 -1.87 7.82
C PHE A 42 19.30 -0.91 8.99
N ILE A 43 19.27 0.37 8.67
CA ILE A 43 18.62 1.39 9.49
C ILE A 43 17.37 1.77 8.72
N PHE A 44 16.27 1.99 9.41
CA PHE A 44 15.02 2.48 8.83
C PHE A 44 14.32 3.38 9.83
N ALA A 45 13.36 4.16 9.36
CA ALA A 45 12.64 5.08 10.21
C ALA A 45 11.14 4.97 9.99
N ASP A 46 10.41 5.31 11.04
CA ASP A 46 8.96 5.37 11.06
C ASP A 46 8.51 6.59 11.85
N TYR A 47 7.31 7.07 11.55
CA TYR A 47 6.64 8.07 12.37
C TYR A 47 5.76 7.35 13.39
N ASP A 48 5.91 7.71 14.67
CA ASP A 48 4.96 7.23 15.65
C ASP A 48 3.57 7.86 15.47
N ARG A 49 2.59 7.38 16.24
CA ARG A 49 1.21 7.87 16.18
C ARG A 49 1.07 9.37 16.49
N PHE A 50 2.10 10.00 17.05
CA PHE A 50 2.15 11.42 17.36
C PHE A 50 3.01 12.22 16.36
N GLY A 51 3.55 11.57 15.32
CA GLY A 51 4.36 12.21 14.29
C GLY A 51 5.85 12.35 14.65
N HIS A 52 6.34 11.69 15.69
CA HIS A 52 7.77 11.70 15.98
C HIS A 52 8.53 10.68 15.12
N LEU A 53 9.60 11.13 14.46
CA LEU A 53 10.49 10.25 13.71
C LEU A 53 11.31 9.38 14.67
N ARG A 54 11.13 8.05 14.56
CA ARG A 54 11.86 7.01 15.30
C ARG A 54 12.79 6.27 14.37
N PHE A 55 14.04 6.06 14.80
CA PHE A 55 14.99 5.25 14.07
C PHE A 55 14.99 3.82 14.59
N LEU A 56 14.91 2.88 13.67
CA LEU A 56 14.90 1.44 13.90
C LEU A 56 16.13 0.85 13.21
N ALA A 57 16.61 -0.28 13.71
CA ALA A 57 17.66 -1.04 13.02
C ALA A 57 17.18 -2.48 12.82
N ALA A 58 17.66 -3.13 11.76
CA ALA A 58 17.52 -4.57 11.59
C ALA A 58 18.87 -5.24 11.49
N GLN A 59 18.97 -6.40 12.16
CA GLN A 59 19.99 -7.40 11.93
C GLN A 59 19.33 -8.59 11.26
N VAL A 60 19.80 -8.92 10.06
CA VAL A 60 19.30 -9.98 9.21
C VAL A 60 20.23 -11.18 9.30
N LYS A 61 19.65 -12.38 9.32
CA LYS A 61 20.39 -13.65 9.27
C LYS A 61 19.71 -14.61 8.31
N LEU A 62 20.52 -15.28 7.48
CA LEU A 62 20.05 -16.40 6.66
C LEU A 62 20.17 -17.71 7.45
N GLY A 63 19.06 -18.43 7.59
CA GLY A 63 18.98 -19.71 8.30
C GLY A 63 18.43 -19.62 9.72
N ASP A 64 18.59 -20.71 10.46
CA ASP A 64 18.07 -20.85 11.83
C ASP A 64 19.02 -20.21 12.85
N ILE A 65 18.45 -19.53 13.85
CA ILE A 65 19.18 -18.99 15.00
C ILE A 65 18.98 -19.93 16.20
N THR A 66 20.03 -20.67 16.52
CA THR A 66 20.10 -21.61 17.65
C THR A 66 20.97 -21.06 18.78
N THR A 67 20.86 -21.65 19.97
CA THR A 67 21.61 -21.23 21.19
C THR A 67 23.10 -21.60 21.16
N THR A 68 23.63 -21.99 20.01
CA THR A 68 25.05 -22.30 19.88
C THR A 68 25.87 -21.03 20.15
N ARG A 69 26.79 -21.09 21.12
CA ARG A 69 27.60 -19.93 21.57
C ARG A 69 28.24 -19.15 20.41
N ASN A 70 28.69 -19.87 19.39
CA ASN A 70 29.33 -19.30 18.19
C ASN A 70 28.37 -18.49 17.30
N ALA A 71 27.06 -18.65 17.43
CA ALA A 71 26.04 -17.93 16.67
C ALA A 71 25.39 -16.80 17.48
N VAL A 72 25.19 -16.98 18.79
CA VAL A 72 24.47 -16.02 19.64
C VAL A 72 25.34 -14.85 20.10
N GLU A 73 26.59 -15.09 20.49
CA GLU A 73 27.48 -14.01 20.98
C GLU A 73 27.77 -12.94 19.91
N PRO A 74 28.09 -13.29 18.65
CA PRO A 74 28.26 -12.29 17.60
C PRO A 74 26.98 -11.48 17.37
N LEU A 75 25.83 -12.15 17.35
CA LEU A 75 24.52 -11.51 17.17
C LEU A 75 24.21 -10.54 18.32
N LEU A 76 24.45 -10.96 19.56
CA LEU A 76 24.27 -10.12 20.75
C LEU A 76 25.17 -8.86 20.68
N SER A 77 26.43 -9.03 20.27
CA SER A 77 27.35 -7.90 20.11
C SER A 77 26.88 -6.92 19.02
N GLN A 78 26.33 -7.42 17.91
CA GLN A 78 25.75 -6.61 16.83
C GLN A 78 24.52 -5.84 17.31
N ILE A 79 23.61 -6.48 18.05
CA ILE A 79 22.42 -5.84 18.63
C ILE A 79 22.81 -4.71 19.59
N LYS A 80 23.80 -4.95 20.48
CA LYS A 80 24.30 -3.92 21.41
C LYS A 80 24.88 -2.73 20.65
N ARG A 81 25.75 -2.99 19.66
CA ARG A 81 26.28 -1.94 18.78
C ARG A 81 25.15 -1.17 18.10
N CYS A 82 24.09 -1.87 17.70
CA CYS A 82 22.96 -1.22 17.05
C CYS A 82 22.30 -0.16 17.95
N LEU A 83 22.09 -0.47 19.22
CA LEU A 83 21.41 0.40 20.19
C LEU A 83 22.27 1.57 20.65
N THR A 84 23.60 1.41 20.63
CA THR A 84 24.53 2.48 21.03
C THR A 84 24.81 3.50 19.92
N VAL A 85 24.55 3.17 18.65
CA VAL A 85 24.85 4.06 17.53
C VAL A 85 23.90 5.26 17.50
N THR A 86 24.50 6.45 17.32
CA THR A 86 23.79 7.70 17.05
C THR A 86 23.80 8.01 15.56
N ILE A 87 22.64 8.30 15.02
CA ILE A 87 22.43 8.65 13.61
C ILE A 87 22.37 10.17 13.49
N LYS A 88 23.18 10.74 12.60
CA LYS A 88 23.09 12.14 12.22
C LYS A 88 22.02 12.30 11.15
N TYR A 89 20.92 12.95 11.48
CA TYR A 89 19.83 13.24 10.55
C TYR A 89 19.67 14.76 10.40
N HIS A 90 19.84 15.26 9.18
CA HIS A 90 19.85 16.68 8.79
C HIS A 90 20.99 17.57 9.35
N LYS A 91 21.19 18.73 8.68
CA LYS A 91 22.28 19.69 8.94
C LYS A 91 22.19 20.40 10.30
N GLU A 92 21.02 20.35 10.94
CA GLU A 92 20.80 20.87 12.29
C GLU A 92 20.76 19.68 13.25
N ALA A 93 21.88 19.48 13.93
CA ALA A 93 22.28 18.22 14.51
C ALA A 93 21.52 17.87 15.81
N GLU A 94 20.64 16.88 15.72
CA GLU A 94 20.37 15.98 16.85
C GLU A 94 20.90 14.58 16.51
N ASN A 95 21.86 14.11 17.30
CA ASN A 95 22.31 12.72 17.27
C ASN A 95 21.18 11.85 17.83
N LYS A 96 20.34 11.27 16.96
CA LYS A 96 19.25 10.39 17.40
C LYS A 96 19.75 8.96 17.61
N LYS A 97 19.37 8.36 18.74
CA LYS A 97 19.63 6.94 19.02
C LYS A 97 18.60 6.06 18.32
N VAL A 98 18.99 4.82 18.05
CA VAL A 98 18.06 3.78 17.60
C VAL A 98 17.09 3.45 18.73
N SER A 99 15.79 3.53 18.44
CA SER A 99 14.71 3.25 19.37
C SER A 99 14.47 1.76 19.57
N ALA A 100 14.63 0.95 18.50
CA ALA A 100 14.48 -0.50 18.59
C ALA A 100 15.29 -1.25 17.52
N VAL A 101 15.61 -2.51 17.81
CA VAL A 101 16.33 -3.43 16.92
C VAL A 101 15.45 -4.63 16.59
N TYR A 102 15.34 -4.93 15.30
CA TYR A 102 14.65 -6.12 14.79
C TYR A 102 15.69 -7.17 14.38
N VAL A 103 15.60 -8.34 14.98
CA VAL A 103 16.37 -9.52 14.57
C VAL A 103 15.49 -10.32 13.62
N MET A 104 15.86 -10.32 12.34
CA MET A 104 15.09 -10.96 11.26
C MET A 104 15.86 -12.19 10.74
N ALA A 105 15.25 -13.36 10.81
CA ALA A 105 15.85 -14.60 10.33
C ALA A 105 15.00 -15.23 9.24
N SER A 106 15.63 -15.75 8.18
CA SER A 106 14.88 -16.52 7.16
C SER A 106 14.38 -17.87 7.70
N GLY A 107 15.07 -18.40 8.72
CA GLY A 107 14.73 -19.65 9.41
C GLY A 107 14.06 -19.42 10.76
N ARG A 108 14.07 -20.46 11.60
CA ARG A 108 13.51 -20.44 12.94
C ARG A 108 14.47 -19.80 13.94
N ILE A 109 13.92 -18.99 14.83
CA ILE A 109 14.64 -18.50 16.01
C ILE A 109 14.16 -19.31 17.21
N THR A 110 15.03 -20.16 17.75
CA THR A 110 14.67 -21.05 18.87
C THR A 110 14.32 -20.25 20.11
N SER A 111 13.37 -20.74 20.92
CA SER A 111 12.95 -20.08 22.16
C SER A 111 14.13 -19.85 23.11
N ASN A 112 15.01 -20.84 23.24
CA ASN A 112 16.21 -20.74 24.06
C ASN A 112 17.17 -19.64 23.57
N ALA A 113 17.32 -19.44 22.25
CA ALA A 113 18.12 -18.34 21.72
C ALA A 113 17.46 -16.98 21.99
N ARG A 114 16.13 -16.87 21.85
CA ARG A 114 15.38 -15.65 22.19
C ARG A 114 15.55 -15.28 23.66
N GLU A 115 15.38 -16.26 24.55
CA GLU A 115 15.50 -16.07 26.00
C GLU A 115 16.92 -15.67 26.39
N HIS A 116 17.94 -16.37 25.88
CA HIS A 116 19.34 -16.03 26.14
C HIS A 116 19.69 -14.60 25.70
N ILE A 117 19.24 -14.18 24.51
CA ILE A 117 19.47 -12.81 24.02
C ILE A 117 18.68 -11.80 24.87
N ALA A 118 17.41 -12.08 25.17
CA ALA A 118 16.56 -11.20 25.97
C ALA A 118 17.12 -10.99 27.39
N ASP A 119 17.57 -12.05 28.05
CA ASP A 119 18.12 -11.97 29.40
C ASP A 119 19.45 -11.21 29.43
N ALA A 120 20.33 -11.45 28.45
CA ALA A 120 21.58 -10.70 28.31
C ALA A 120 21.33 -9.19 28.06
N LEU A 121 20.27 -8.83 27.34
CA LEU A 121 19.91 -7.44 27.07
C LEU A 121 19.12 -6.78 28.21
N ARG A 122 18.34 -7.54 28.99
CA ARG A 122 17.64 -7.03 30.18
C ARG A 122 18.62 -6.54 31.24
N GLN A 123 19.73 -7.25 31.43
CA GLN A 123 20.80 -6.83 32.34
C GLN A 123 21.38 -5.46 31.99
N GLU A 124 21.28 -5.05 30.72
CA GLU A 124 21.80 -3.78 30.20
C GLU A 124 20.70 -2.75 29.87
N GLN A 125 19.46 -2.95 30.35
CA GLN A 125 18.29 -2.07 30.12
C GLN A 125 17.86 -1.93 28.65
N TYR A 126 18.31 -2.82 27.77
CA TYR A 126 18.01 -2.80 26.34
C TYR A 126 16.91 -3.78 25.91
N GLY A 127 16.55 -4.73 26.78
CA GLY A 127 15.75 -5.90 26.43
C GLY A 127 14.37 -5.61 25.84
N GLU A 128 13.72 -4.50 26.25
CA GLU A 128 12.36 -4.15 25.78
C GLU A 128 12.33 -3.58 24.35
N ASN A 129 13.50 -3.22 23.81
CA ASN A 129 13.64 -2.59 22.51
C ASN A 129 14.13 -3.55 21.42
N VAL A 130 14.08 -4.86 21.66
CA VAL A 130 14.53 -5.88 20.71
C VAL A 130 13.41 -6.84 20.34
N TYR A 131 13.15 -6.94 19.04
CA TYR A 131 12.06 -7.73 18.47
C TYR A 131 12.63 -8.83 17.58
N PHE A 132 12.04 -10.03 17.65
CA PHE A 132 12.47 -11.18 16.86
C PHE A 132 11.41 -11.52 15.82
N LEU A 133 11.82 -11.63 14.57
CA LEU A 133 10.99 -12.05 13.44
C LEU A 133 11.65 -13.27 12.78
N ASP A 134 11.08 -14.45 13.01
CA ASP A 134 11.47 -15.67 12.30
C ASP A 134 10.84 -15.75 10.90
N GLY A 135 11.27 -16.74 10.11
CA GLY A 135 10.80 -16.89 8.72
C GLY A 135 9.29 -17.03 8.60
N ASP A 136 8.64 -17.69 9.57
CA ASP A 136 7.18 -17.86 9.59
C ASP A 136 6.45 -16.54 9.94
N GLN A 137 7.00 -15.73 10.86
CA GLN A 137 6.50 -14.40 11.18
C GLN A 137 6.69 -13.43 10.01
N LEU A 138 7.88 -13.42 9.40
CA LEU A 138 8.19 -12.61 8.22
C LEU A 138 7.25 -12.92 7.06
N PHE A 139 7.05 -14.21 6.75
CA PHE A 139 6.11 -14.64 5.72
C PHE A 139 4.67 -14.19 6.02
N ARG A 140 4.21 -14.35 7.26
CA ARG A 140 2.86 -13.91 7.67
C ARG A 140 2.69 -12.41 7.55
N GLN A 141 3.67 -11.61 7.96
CA GLN A 141 3.59 -10.16 7.85
C GLN A 141 3.62 -9.69 6.40
N ASP A 142 4.46 -10.29 5.54
CA ASP A 142 4.45 -9.96 4.11
C ASP A 142 3.07 -10.26 3.50
N ARG A 143 2.49 -11.43 3.79
CA ARG A 143 1.14 -11.76 3.32
C ARG A 143 0.08 -10.81 3.85
N TYR A 144 0.15 -10.44 5.13
CA TYR A 144 -0.78 -9.50 5.72
C TYR A 144 -0.68 -8.11 5.08
N SER A 145 0.53 -7.66 4.78
CA SER A 145 0.74 -6.40 4.06
C SER A 145 0.17 -6.45 2.63
N THR A 146 0.38 -7.55 1.88
CA THR A 146 -0.26 -7.74 0.56
C THR A 146 -1.77 -7.70 0.67
N TYR A 147 -2.33 -8.38 1.67
CA TYR A 147 -3.77 -8.44 1.87
C TYR A 147 -4.37 -7.06 2.15
N ASN A 148 -3.72 -6.26 3.01
CA ASN A 148 -4.19 -4.90 3.30
C ASN A 148 -4.13 -4.00 2.07
N GLU A 149 -3.04 -4.09 1.28
CA GLU A 149 -2.92 -3.36 0.01
C GLU A 149 -4.02 -3.76 -0.98
N ASP A 150 -4.20 -5.06 -1.22
CA ASP A 150 -5.24 -5.56 -2.11
C ASP A 150 -6.64 -5.22 -1.61
N LYS A 151 -6.89 -5.25 -0.29
CA LYS A 151 -8.16 -4.84 0.32
C LYS A 151 -8.44 -3.36 0.06
N ALA A 152 -7.46 -2.48 0.29
CA ALA A 152 -7.61 -1.06 0.02
C ALA A 152 -7.88 -0.79 -1.47
N ILE A 153 -7.18 -1.50 -2.36
CA ILE A 153 -7.41 -1.42 -3.80
C ILE A 153 -8.82 -1.91 -4.16
N ARG A 154 -9.27 -3.04 -3.59
CA ARG A 154 -10.60 -3.59 -3.78
C ARG A 154 -11.69 -2.60 -3.38
N GLU A 155 -11.56 -1.97 -2.21
CA GLU A 155 -12.50 -0.95 -1.72
C GLU A 155 -12.62 0.23 -2.69
N ARG A 156 -11.49 0.69 -3.23
CA ARG A 156 -11.46 1.78 -4.23
C ARG A 156 -12.11 1.39 -5.56
N ILE A 157 -11.85 0.17 -6.05
CA ILE A 157 -12.47 -0.35 -7.29
C ILE A 157 -13.98 -0.49 -7.10
N LEU A 158 -14.42 -1.00 -5.94
CA LEU A 158 -15.84 -1.15 -5.64
C LEU A 158 -16.53 0.23 -5.58
N ALA A 159 -15.91 1.21 -4.93
CA ALA A 159 -16.43 2.57 -4.90
C ALA A 159 -16.54 3.16 -6.31
N PHE A 160 -15.52 2.94 -7.16
CA PHE A 160 -15.54 3.40 -8.55
C PHE A 160 -16.62 2.71 -9.37
N GLN A 161 -16.78 1.39 -9.25
CA GLN A 161 -17.83 0.64 -9.92
C GLN A 161 -19.23 1.14 -9.53
N LEU A 162 -19.48 1.36 -8.23
CA LEU A 162 -20.76 1.87 -7.74
C LEU A 162 -21.05 3.27 -8.30
N GLU A 163 -20.05 4.14 -8.39
CA GLU A 163 -20.19 5.46 -9.01
C GLU A 163 -20.50 5.37 -10.51
N LEU A 164 -19.83 4.46 -11.24
CA LEU A 164 -20.11 4.19 -12.65
C LEU A 164 -21.55 3.71 -12.86
N GLU A 165 -22.03 2.77 -12.04
CA GLU A 165 -23.40 2.26 -12.11
C GLU A 165 -24.44 3.34 -11.77
N PHE A 166 -24.16 4.17 -10.77
CA PHE A 166 -25.02 5.30 -10.42
C PHE A 166 -25.13 6.30 -11.58
N ASN A 167 -23.99 6.65 -12.17
CA ASN A 167 -23.94 7.61 -13.27
C ASN A 167 -24.57 7.05 -14.55
N ALA A 168 -24.44 5.75 -14.84
CA ALA A 168 -25.16 5.11 -15.94
C ALA A 168 -26.69 5.23 -15.76
N LYS A 169 -27.20 4.98 -14.56
CA LYS A 169 -28.63 5.17 -14.24
C LYS A 169 -29.04 6.64 -14.37
N THR A 170 -28.15 7.57 -14.02
CA THR A 170 -28.37 9.01 -14.16
C THR A 170 -28.48 9.44 -15.62
N ILE A 171 -27.68 8.86 -16.52
CA ILE A 171 -27.82 9.09 -17.98
C ILE A 171 -29.20 8.65 -18.46
N LEU A 172 -29.61 7.42 -18.11
CA LEU A 172 -30.90 6.87 -18.52
C LEU A 172 -32.07 7.71 -17.98
N PHE A 173 -31.99 8.12 -16.72
CA PHE A 173 -32.98 9.00 -16.10
C PHE A 173 -33.05 10.35 -16.82
N SER A 174 -31.91 10.99 -17.06
CA SER A 174 -31.84 12.30 -17.72
C SER A 174 -32.41 12.25 -19.14
N ARG A 175 -32.13 11.19 -19.91
CA ARG A 175 -32.73 10.98 -21.24
C ARG A 175 -34.25 10.87 -21.16
N LYS A 176 -34.77 10.11 -20.19
CA LYS A 176 -36.21 9.93 -19.98
C LYS A 176 -36.87 11.25 -19.61
N GLU A 177 -36.30 12.00 -18.68
CA GLU A 177 -36.81 13.31 -18.27
C GLU A 177 -36.88 14.26 -19.47
N LEU A 178 -35.78 14.42 -20.21
CA LEU A 178 -35.73 15.29 -21.39
C LEU A 178 -36.75 14.88 -22.46
N SER A 179 -36.93 13.57 -22.70
CA SER A 179 -37.90 13.07 -23.68
C SER A 179 -39.36 13.37 -23.30
N ASN A 180 -39.64 13.52 -22.00
CA ASN A 180 -40.95 13.86 -21.47
C ASN A 180 -41.16 15.38 -21.30
N GLY A 181 -40.19 16.20 -21.72
CA GLY A 181 -40.19 17.64 -21.46
C GLY A 181 -39.92 18.00 -19.99
N GLY A 182 -39.44 17.04 -19.20
CA GLY A 182 -38.98 17.23 -17.83
C GLY A 182 -37.61 17.88 -17.77
N VAL A 183 -37.35 18.54 -16.65
CA VAL A 183 -36.15 19.37 -16.42
C VAL A 183 -35.39 18.98 -15.15
N ASN A 184 -35.84 17.91 -14.49
CA ASN A 184 -35.23 17.40 -13.27
C ASN A 184 -33.98 16.60 -13.64
N LEU A 185 -32.86 17.28 -13.76
CA LEU A 185 -31.58 16.65 -14.08
C LEU A 185 -30.77 16.42 -12.80
N ILE A 186 -30.25 15.21 -12.64
CA ILE A 186 -29.44 14.82 -11.49
C ILE A 186 -27.97 14.98 -11.88
N PRO A 187 -27.16 15.72 -11.10
CA PRO A 187 -25.72 15.83 -11.34
C PRO A 187 -25.01 14.48 -11.21
N PHE A 188 -23.97 14.32 -12.02
CA PHE A 188 -23.06 13.18 -11.99
C PHE A 188 -22.15 13.22 -10.76
N GLN A 189 -21.95 12.04 -10.16
CA GLN A 189 -20.99 11.85 -9.08
C GLN A 189 -19.57 11.71 -9.65
N LEU A 190 -18.61 12.32 -8.96
CA LEU A 190 -17.22 12.45 -9.42
C LEU A 190 -16.20 12.06 -8.34
N THR A 191 -16.64 11.58 -7.19
CA THR A 191 -15.79 11.39 -6.01
C THR A 191 -14.81 10.24 -6.24
N ALA A 192 -15.30 9.07 -6.63
CA ALA A 192 -14.48 7.89 -6.87
C ALA A 192 -13.64 8.05 -8.15
N LEU A 193 -14.20 8.64 -9.21
CA LEU A 193 -13.44 8.94 -10.43
C LEU A 193 -12.30 9.92 -10.17
N SER A 194 -12.52 10.95 -9.34
CA SER A 194 -11.47 11.87 -8.92
C SER A 194 -10.36 11.15 -8.16
N ASP A 195 -10.71 10.26 -7.23
CA ASP A 195 -9.76 9.46 -6.47
C ASP A 195 -8.92 8.53 -7.38
N VAL A 196 -9.55 7.88 -8.36
CA VAL A 196 -8.87 7.03 -9.35
C VAL A 196 -7.89 7.84 -10.20
N LEU A 197 -8.25 9.07 -10.58
CA LEU A 197 -7.37 9.94 -11.37
C LEU A 197 -6.20 10.52 -10.55
N ALA A 198 -6.46 10.87 -9.29
CA ALA A 198 -5.47 11.43 -8.38
C ALA A 198 -4.46 10.38 -7.91
N SER A 199 -4.92 9.16 -7.66
CA SER A 199 -4.11 8.02 -7.24
C SER A 199 -4.37 6.82 -8.15
N PRO A 200 -3.77 6.76 -9.35
CA PRO A 200 -4.03 5.70 -10.32
C PRO A 200 -3.85 4.33 -9.69
N ILE A 201 -4.88 3.48 -9.84
CA ILE A 201 -4.79 2.08 -9.47
C ILE A 201 -3.72 1.46 -10.38
N THR A 202 -2.60 1.02 -9.80
CA THR A 202 -1.38 0.64 -10.52
C THR A 202 -1.51 -0.63 -11.35
N PHE A 203 -2.63 -1.35 -11.23
CA PHE A 203 -2.97 -2.43 -12.12
C PHE A 203 -3.30 -1.87 -13.51
N SER A 204 -2.63 -2.40 -14.53
CA SER A 204 -2.76 -1.99 -15.93
C SER A 204 -4.15 -2.22 -16.56
N GLU A 205 -5.15 -2.61 -15.77
CA GLU A 205 -6.46 -3.02 -16.26
C GLU A 205 -7.48 -1.88 -16.28
N ILE A 206 -7.42 -0.92 -15.34
CA ILE A 206 -8.27 0.28 -15.40
C ILE A 206 -7.60 1.34 -16.26
N SER A 207 -8.22 1.68 -17.38
CA SER A 207 -7.65 2.61 -18.34
C SER A 207 -7.71 4.05 -17.82
N ARG A 208 -6.52 4.63 -17.58
CA ARG A 208 -6.39 6.05 -17.24
C ARG A 208 -6.90 6.96 -18.35
N LEU A 209 -6.69 6.59 -19.62
CA LEU A 209 -7.17 7.38 -20.75
C LEU A 209 -8.70 7.46 -20.75
N GLU A 210 -9.35 6.32 -20.55
CA GLU A 210 -10.82 6.24 -20.52
C GLU A 210 -11.40 6.93 -19.28
N SER A 211 -10.74 6.81 -18.13
CA SER A 211 -11.10 7.54 -16.91
C SER A 211 -11.04 9.07 -17.12
N ASN A 212 -10.02 9.58 -17.83
CA ASN A 212 -9.92 11.01 -18.14
C ASN A 212 -11.01 11.47 -19.12
N LYS A 213 -11.32 10.68 -20.15
CA LYS A 213 -12.43 10.97 -21.07
C LYS A 213 -13.75 11.05 -20.31
N LEU A 214 -14.01 10.08 -19.44
CA LEU A 214 -15.23 10.05 -18.64
C LEU A 214 -15.35 11.27 -17.73
N TRP A 215 -14.24 11.66 -17.09
CA TRP A 215 -14.19 12.87 -16.27
C TRP A 215 -14.60 14.10 -17.08
N TYR A 216 -14.03 14.26 -18.28
CA TYR A 216 -14.38 15.36 -19.16
C TYR A 216 -15.86 15.35 -19.54
N TYR A 217 -16.43 14.20 -19.90
CA TYR A 217 -17.85 14.10 -20.27
C TYR A 217 -18.79 14.44 -19.10
N TYR A 218 -18.51 13.94 -17.90
CA TYR A 218 -19.32 14.26 -16.72
C TYR A 218 -19.20 15.73 -16.31
N GLN A 219 -18.02 16.33 -16.44
CA GLN A 219 -17.83 17.76 -16.17
C GLN A 219 -18.65 18.61 -17.14
N GLU A 220 -18.62 18.30 -18.44
CA GLU A 220 -19.44 19.01 -19.42
C GLU A 220 -20.93 18.84 -19.17
N LEU A 221 -21.39 17.63 -18.85
CA LEU A 221 -22.79 17.38 -18.49
C LEU A 221 -23.20 18.15 -17.22
N ASN A 222 -22.40 18.10 -16.15
CA ASN A 222 -22.65 18.86 -14.93
C ASN A 222 -22.66 20.38 -15.17
N ARG A 223 -21.77 20.87 -16.05
CA ARG A 223 -21.75 22.28 -16.47
C ARG A 223 -23.03 22.65 -17.20
N ILE A 224 -23.50 21.81 -18.13
CA ILE A 224 -24.77 22.02 -18.84
C ILE A 224 -25.94 22.06 -17.85
N PHE A 225 -26.00 21.09 -16.92
CA PHE A 225 -27.07 20.96 -15.93
C PHE A 225 -27.12 22.13 -14.93
N SER A 226 -26.00 22.82 -14.70
CA SER A 226 -25.91 23.92 -13.74
C SER A 226 -26.07 25.32 -14.36
N THR A 227 -25.84 25.48 -15.67
CA THR A 227 -25.73 26.81 -16.30
C THR A 227 -26.92 27.22 -17.15
N ARG A 228 -27.75 26.28 -17.63
CA ARG A 228 -28.84 26.59 -18.55
C ARG A 228 -30.19 26.62 -17.83
N ASP A 229 -31.02 27.60 -18.17
CA ASP A 229 -32.42 27.60 -17.78
C ASP A 229 -33.15 26.52 -18.58
N PHE A 230 -33.65 25.51 -17.89
CA PHE A 230 -34.36 24.40 -18.50
C PHE A 230 -35.85 24.68 -18.68
N SER A 231 -36.38 25.86 -18.33
CA SER A 231 -37.80 26.19 -18.48
C SER A 231 -38.33 25.97 -19.91
N THR A 232 -37.46 26.07 -20.92
CA THR A 232 -37.73 25.70 -22.33
C THR A 232 -36.45 25.15 -22.98
N PRO A 233 -36.21 23.83 -22.98
CA PRO A 233 -35.01 23.26 -23.57
C PRO A 233 -34.99 23.47 -25.09
N THR A 234 -33.89 24.01 -25.62
CA THR A 234 -33.68 24.15 -27.07
C THR A 234 -33.26 22.81 -27.67
N ILE A 235 -33.50 22.59 -28.97
CA ILE A 235 -33.07 21.39 -29.70
C ILE A 235 -31.55 21.19 -29.56
N GLU A 236 -30.77 22.28 -29.70
CA GLU A 236 -29.32 22.27 -29.55
C GLU A 236 -28.86 21.78 -28.15
N LEU A 237 -29.59 22.13 -27.09
CA LEU A 237 -29.28 21.66 -25.73
C LEU A 237 -29.51 20.15 -25.58
N VAL A 238 -30.59 19.64 -26.16
CA VAL A 238 -30.90 18.21 -26.13
C VAL A 238 -29.84 17.43 -26.91
N ASP A 239 -29.41 17.95 -28.06
CA ASP A 239 -28.36 17.36 -28.88
C ASP A 239 -27.00 17.36 -28.16
N ASP A 240 -26.61 18.47 -27.53
CA ASP A 240 -25.38 18.57 -26.72
C ASP A 240 -25.36 17.49 -25.62
N ILE A 241 -26.45 17.38 -24.85
CA ILE A 241 -26.57 16.38 -23.77
C ILE A 241 -26.48 14.96 -24.34
N ALA A 242 -27.17 14.69 -25.46
CA ALA A 242 -27.16 13.38 -26.09
C ALA A 242 -25.76 12.95 -26.54
N VAL A 243 -24.97 13.87 -27.10
CA VAL A 243 -23.60 13.60 -27.55
C VAL A 243 -22.71 13.18 -26.38
N TYR A 244 -22.64 13.99 -25.31
CA TYR A 244 -21.82 13.67 -24.14
C TYR A 244 -22.31 12.42 -23.40
N ALA A 245 -23.63 12.23 -23.30
CA ALA A 245 -24.22 11.04 -22.69
C ALA A 245 -23.84 9.76 -23.45
N ASN A 246 -23.88 9.77 -24.78
CA ASN A 246 -23.48 8.62 -25.60
C ASN A 246 -22.01 8.26 -25.39
N TYR A 247 -21.12 9.26 -25.37
CA TYR A 247 -19.71 9.00 -25.12
C TYR A 247 -19.44 8.49 -23.70
N ALA A 248 -20.13 9.07 -22.70
CA ALA A 248 -20.04 8.62 -21.33
C ALA A 248 -20.49 7.17 -21.17
N GLU A 249 -21.62 6.78 -21.77
CA GLU A 249 -22.17 5.43 -21.70
C GLU A 249 -21.20 4.37 -22.22
N VAL A 250 -20.63 4.58 -23.42
CA VAL A 250 -19.62 3.68 -23.99
C VAL A 250 -18.39 3.55 -23.08
N THR A 251 -17.92 4.68 -22.53
CA THR A 251 -16.76 4.68 -21.63
C THR A 251 -17.08 3.99 -20.29
N ILE A 252 -18.30 4.14 -19.77
CA ILE A 252 -18.75 3.47 -18.54
C ILE A 252 -18.75 1.95 -18.72
N GLU A 253 -19.32 1.43 -19.81
CA GLU A 253 -19.38 -0.02 -20.07
C GLU A 253 -17.98 -0.66 -20.07
N LEU A 254 -17.03 0.01 -20.72
CA LEU A 254 -15.64 -0.42 -20.75
C LEU A 254 -15.01 -0.42 -19.34
N LEU A 255 -15.20 0.65 -18.57
CA LEU A 255 -14.64 0.77 -17.23
C LEU A 255 -15.29 -0.21 -16.23
N LEU A 256 -16.60 -0.47 -16.35
CA LEU A 256 -17.31 -1.49 -15.55
C LEU A 256 -16.76 -2.90 -15.80
N THR A 257 -16.48 -3.21 -17.07
CA THR A 257 -15.85 -4.48 -17.47
C THR A 257 -14.46 -4.61 -16.83
N GLN A 258 -13.67 -3.54 -16.86
CA GLN A 258 -12.34 -3.50 -16.24
C GLN A 258 -12.41 -3.66 -14.71
N CYS A 259 -13.33 -2.95 -14.05
CA CYS A 259 -13.55 -3.08 -12.60
C CYS A 259 -13.94 -4.51 -12.21
N SER A 260 -14.88 -5.11 -12.94
CA SER A 260 -15.36 -6.48 -12.66
C SER A 260 -14.24 -7.52 -12.79
N LYS A 261 -13.42 -7.40 -13.84
CA LYS A 261 -12.27 -8.28 -14.06
C LYS A 261 -11.26 -8.17 -12.92
N MET A 262 -10.96 -6.94 -12.50
CA MET A 262 -10.04 -6.69 -11.40
C MET A 262 -10.53 -7.22 -10.07
N LEU A 263 -11.80 -6.95 -9.72
CA LEU A 263 -12.40 -7.48 -8.48
C LEU A 263 -12.34 -9.01 -8.47
N THR A 264 -12.68 -9.66 -9.58
CA THR A 264 -12.57 -11.12 -9.72
C THR A 264 -11.13 -11.59 -9.52
N SER A 265 -10.14 -10.89 -10.07
CA SER A 265 -8.73 -11.24 -9.89
C SER A 265 -8.27 -11.08 -8.44
N ILE A 266 -8.71 -10.02 -7.74
CA ILE A 266 -8.39 -9.80 -6.34
C ILE A 266 -9.06 -10.87 -5.48
N ASP A 267 -10.35 -11.13 -5.67
CA ASP A 267 -11.12 -12.08 -4.87
C ASP A 267 -10.57 -13.52 -5.07
N ALA A 268 -10.23 -13.91 -6.30
CA ALA A 268 -9.63 -15.21 -6.60
C ALA A 268 -8.26 -15.43 -5.90
N LYS A 269 -7.48 -14.37 -5.64
CA LYS A 269 -6.22 -14.50 -4.87
C LYS A 269 -6.47 -14.93 -3.42
N TYR A 270 -7.65 -14.66 -2.87
CA TYR A 270 -7.95 -14.88 -1.45
C TYR A 270 -8.93 -16.04 -1.23
N ASP A 271 -9.78 -16.36 -2.21
CA ASP A 271 -10.65 -17.55 -2.17
C ASP A 271 -9.84 -18.86 -2.15
N LEU A 272 -8.67 -18.90 -2.80
CA LEU A 272 -7.76 -20.06 -2.81
C LEU A 272 -7.08 -20.35 -1.45
N TYR A 273 -7.35 -19.55 -0.41
CA TYR A 273 -6.77 -19.74 0.93
C TYR A 273 -7.81 -20.02 2.03
N ILE A 274 -9.09 -20.13 1.65
CA ILE A 274 -10.17 -20.63 2.52
C ILE A 274 -10.53 -22.06 2.05
N GLU A 275 -9.53 -22.92 1.87
CA GLU A 275 -9.77 -24.36 1.95
C GLU A 275 -9.60 -24.76 3.42
N HIS A 276 -10.64 -25.40 3.96
CA HIS A 276 -10.83 -25.81 5.35
C HIS A 276 -9.73 -26.71 5.91
#